data_AF-A0A974D7N8-F1
#
_entry.id   AF-A0A974D7N8-F1
#
_cell.length_a   1.000
_cell.length_b   1.000
_cell.length_c   1.000
_cell.angle_alpha   90.00
_cell.angle_beta   90.00
_cell.angle_gamma   90.00
#
_symmetry.space_group_name_H-M   'P 1'
#
loop_
_entity.id
_entity.type
_entity.pdbx_description
1 polymer ?
#
loop_
_entity_poly.entity_id
_entity_poly.type
_entity_poly.pdbx_seq_one_letter_code
_entity_poly.pdbx_strand_id
1 'polypeptide(L)'
;MVTSAQVKKKIREVYNFLGKRATGMSPCYNCNQCPFVYKGKDFVHHETGYIAHLRGFYTCVSKYVVYVLVCPCGLIYVGEVQMIKSRISQHRSAINLSNMSQPVSKHFLEKGHSADQLRFMVLEMIPPLKNGGDRKLRLKQREVWWIHKLGSLQPKGLNITISTSFYEFLKKPDVT
;
A
#
# COMPACT_ATOMS: atom_id res chain seq x y z
N MET A 1 -20.67 7.45 38.04
CA MET A 1 -20.22 8.06 36.77
C MET A 1 -18.70 8.11 36.81
N VAL A 2 -18.00 7.30 36.02
CA VAL A 2 -16.53 7.35 35.93
C VAL A 2 -16.18 7.53 34.47
N THR A 3 -15.79 8.74 34.11
CA THR A 3 -15.34 9.10 32.76
C THR A 3 -13.90 8.64 32.58
N SER A 4 -13.69 7.60 31.79
CA SER A 4 -12.36 7.12 31.42
C SER A 4 -11.73 8.04 30.38
N ALA A 5 -10.71 8.79 30.81
CA ALA A 5 -9.90 9.64 29.95
C ALA A 5 -9.09 8.79 28.97
N GLN A 6 -9.32 9.00 27.67
CA GLN A 6 -8.55 8.37 26.60
C GLN A 6 -7.15 8.97 26.52
N VAL A 7 -6.13 8.20 26.92
CA VAL A 7 -4.72 8.57 26.75
C VAL A 7 -4.38 8.59 25.25
N LYS A 8 -4.35 9.78 24.65
CA LYS A 8 -3.82 9.99 23.29
C LYS A 8 -2.33 9.67 23.30
N LYS A 9 -1.95 8.54 22.70
CA LYS A 9 -0.55 8.13 22.54
C LYS A 9 0.16 9.13 21.60
N LYS A 10 0.90 10.08 22.17
CA LYS A 10 1.67 11.10 21.44
C LYS A 10 2.73 10.41 20.58
N ILE A 11 2.65 10.58 19.26
CA ILE A 11 3.60 10.01 18.31
C ILE A 11 4.96 10.67 18.54
N ARG A 12 6.00 9.85 18.80
CA ARG A 12 7.37 10.32 19.04
C ARG A 12 7.98 10.79 17.71
N GLU A 13 8.10 12.10 17.55
CA GLU A 13 8.75 12.71 16.40
C GLU A 13 10.26 12.43 16.45
N VAL A 14 10.79 11.74 15.44
CA VAL A 14 12.22 11.39 15.37
C VAL A 14 12.95 12.48 14.58
N TYR A 15 13.63 13.37 15.29
CA TYR A 15 14.50 14.40 14.72
C TYR A 15 15.90 13.82 14.46
N ASN A 16 16.47 14.09 13.29
CA ASN A 16 17.89 13.87 13.01
C ASN A 16 18.62 15.22 13.07
N PHE A 17 19.97 15.20 13.03
CA PHE A 17 20.83 16.39 12.99
C PHE A 17 20.48 17.39 11.87
N LEU A 18 19.85 16.93 10.79
CA LEU A 18 19.41 17.73 9.63
C LEU A 18 17.93 18.18 9.69
N GLY A 19 17.27 18.06 10.85
CA GLY A 19 15.88 18.46 11.05
C GLY A 19 14.88 17.30 11.06
N LYS A 20 13.59 17.65 10.94
CA LYS A 20 12.46 16.70 10.97
C LYS A 20 12.59 15.76 9.76
N ARG A 21 12.58 14.45 9.97
CA ARG A 21 12.62 13.49 8.86
C ARG A 21 11.47 13.80 7.90
N ALA A 22 11.77 13.97 6.63
CA ALA A 22 10.75 14.02 5.59
C ALA A 22 9.85 12.79 5.73
N THR A 23 8.55 12.97 5.59
CA THR A 23 7.56 11.89 5.57
C THR A 23 6.76 11.98 4.29
N GLY A 24 6.18 10.85 3.89
CA GLY A 24 5.36 10.75 2.71
C GLY A 24 6.06 10.13 1.52
N MET A 25 5.31 10.05 0.42
CA MET A 25 5.74 9.53 -0.85
C MET A 25 6.21 10.65 -1.77
N SER A 26 7.37 10.48 -2.40
CA SER A 26 7.91 11.43 -3.37
C SER A 26 8.62 10.74 -4.55
N PRO A 27 8.76 11.41 -5.71
CA PRO A 27 9.57 10.89 -6.81
C PRO A 27 11.04 10.75 -6.41
N CYS A 28 11.71 9.73 -6.94
CA CYS A 28 13.18 9.64 -6.83
C CYS A 28 13.91 10.40 -7.94
N TYR A 29 13.17 11.08 -8.84
CA TYR A 29 13.64 11.85 -10.01
C TYR A 29 14.51 11.12 -11.04
N ASN A 30 14.87 9.86 -10.79
CA ASN A 30 15.73 9.06 -11.66
C ASN A 30 15.07 7.72 -12.07
N CYS A 31 13.75 7.72 -12.31
CA CYS A 31 13.10 6.53 -12.86
C CYS A 31 11.78 6.79 -13.60
N ASN A 32 11.49 5.90 -14.56
CA ASN A 32 10.29 5.93 -15.40
C ASN A 32 8.97 5.73 -14.64
N GLN A 33 9.02 5.39 -13.34
CA GLN A 33 7.81 5.24 -12.52
C GLN A 33 7.47 6.53 -11.75
N CYS A 34 8.38 7.51 -11.69
CA CYS A 34 8.17 8.79 -10.99
C CYS A 34 6.90 9.54 -11.42
N PRO A 35 6.52 9.59 -12.71
CA PRO A 35 5.30 10.29 -13.15
C PRO A 35 4.01 9.74 -12.54
N PHE A 36 4.00 8.48 -12.12
CA PHE A 36 2.82 7.78 -11.60
C PHE A 36 2.75 7.78 -10.08
N VAL A 37 3.70 8.44 -9.41
CA VAL A 37 3.73 8.56 -7.96
C VAL A 37 2.58 9.45 -7.50
N TYR A 38 1.72 8.92 -6.64
CA TYR A 38 0.83 9.72 -5.82
C TYR A 38 1.67 10.31 -4.67
N LYS A 39 2.01 11.59 -4.80
CA LYS A 39 2.83 12.33 -3.84
C LYS A 39 2.00 12.75 -2.64
N GLY A 40 2.62 12.79 -1.47
CA GLY A 40 1.97 13.33 -0.26
C GLY A 40 2.34 12.56 1.00
N LYS A 41 1.93 13.11 2.14
CA LYS A 41 2.11 12.51 3.47
C LYS A 41 0.98 11.57 3.86
N ASP A 42 -0.13 11.66 3.14
CA ASP A 42 -1.36 10.96 3.47
C ASP A 42 -1.93 10.32 2.21
N PHE A 43 -2.48 9.13 2.36
CA PHE A 43 -3.39 8.55 1.38
C PHE A 43 -4.82 8.78 1.83
N VAL A 44 -5.62 9.46 1.01
CA VAL A 44 -7.04 9.71 1.26
C VAL A 44 -7.86 8.76 0.40
N HIS A 45 -8.63 7.89 1.05
CA HIS A 45 -9.55 6.99 0.35
C HIS A 45 -10.74 7.78 -0.20
N HIS A 46 -10.97 7.70 -1.51
CA HIS A 46 -11.97 8.55 -2.18
C HIS A 46 -13.41 8.33 -1.67
N GLU A 47 -13.83 7.06 -1.50
CA GLU A 47 -15.22 6.74 -1.09
C GLU A 47 -15.46 6.91 0.42
N THR A 48 -14.60 6.34 1.26
CA THR A 48 -14.78 6.33 2.72
C THR A 48 -14.29 7.58 3.44
N GLY A 49 -13.50 8.43 2.76
CA GLY A 49 -12.82 9.57 3.38
C GLY A 49 -11.72 9.18 4.39
N TYR A 50 -11.42 7.88 4.53
CA TYR A 50 -10.39 7.43 5.45
C TYR A 50 -9.01 7.97 5.07
N ILE A 51 -8.29 8.51 6.04
CA ILE A 51 -6.95 9.09 5.86
C ILE A 51 -5.91 8.15 6.47
N ALA A 52 -5.02 7.62 5.63
CA ALA A 52 -3.86 6.86 6.05
C ALA A 52 -2.62 7.75 6.08
N HIS A 53 -2.17 8.11 7.29
CA HIS A 53 -0.95 8.89 7.49
C HIS A 53 0.31 8.04 7.29
N LEU A 54 1.16 8.43 6.33
CA LEU A 54 2.43 7.75 6.06
C LEU A 54 3.43 8.08 7.18
N ARG A 55 4.03 7.02 7.74
CA ARG A 55 4.97 7.15 8.88
C ARG A 55 6.44 7.27 8.47
N GLY A 56 6.75 7.13 7.19
CA GLY A 56 8.12 7.15 6.68
C GLY A 56 8.24 7.95 5.39
N PHE A 57 9.48 8.13 4.95
CA PHE A 57 9.81 8.65 3.64
C PHE A 57 9.87 7.51 2.63
N TYR A 58 9.10 7.62 1.56
CA TYR A 58 9.02 6.59 0.53
C TYR A 58 9.25 7.19 -0.85
N THR A 59 9.85 6.36 -1.71
CA THR A 59 10.13 6.70 -3.10
C THR A 59 10.00 5.45 -3.97
N CYS A 60 10.23 5.58 -5.27
CA CYS A 60 10.21 4.44 -6.19
C CYS A 60 11.26 3.36 -5.86
N VAL A 61 12.27 3.64 -5.03
CA VAL A 61 13.29 2.65 -4.64
C VAL A 61 12.98 1.95 -3.30
N SER A 62 11.84 2.23 -2.68
CA SER A 62 11.44 1.58 -1.43
C SER A 62 11.26 0.06 -1.60
N LYS A 63 11.67 -0.69 -0.58
CA LYS A 63 11.71 -2.15 -0.54
C LYS A 63 10.90 -2.70 0.64
N TYR A 64 10.38 -3.91 0.49
CA TYR A 64 9.54 -4.59 1.50
C TYR A 64 8.40 -3.69 1.98
N VAL A 65 7.53 -3.32 1.04
CA VAL A 65 6.46 -2.35 1.26
C VAL A 65 5.09 -2.93 0.93
N VAL A 66 4.09 -2.46 1.65
CA VAL A 66 2.69 -2.50 1.24
C VAL A 66 2.39 -1.21 0.50
N TYR A 67 1.77 -1.30 -0.66
CA TYR A 67 1.46 -0.18 -1.53
C TYR A 67 -0.01 -0.23 -1.95
N VAL A 68 -0.51 0.92 -2.41
CA VAL A 68 -1.82 1.06 -3.02
C VAL A 68 -1.65 1.53 -4.47
N LEU A 69 -2.43 0.94 -5.37
CA LEU A 69 -2.70 1.48 -6.71
C LEU A 69 -4.06 2.14 -6.71
N VAL A 70 -4.17 3.24 -7.44
CA VAL A 70 -5.40 4.02 -7.57
C VAL A 70 -5.77 4.08 -9.04
N CYS A 71 -6.99 3.63 -9.34
CA CYS A 71 -7.66 3.81 -10.62
C CYS A 71 -8.19 5.25 -10.74
N PRO A 72 -8.23 5.84 -11.95
CA PRO A 72 -8.95 7.10 -12.16
C PRO A 72 -10.44 7.03 -11.77
N CYS A 73 -11.04 5.84 -11.79
CA CYS A 73 -12.39 5.55 -11.32
C CYS A 73 -12.57 5.53 -9.79
N GLY A 74 -11.51 5.77 -9.01
CA GLY A 74 -11.55 5.78 -7.55
C GLY A 74 -11.35 4.41 -6.89
N LEU A 75 -11.46 3.30 -7.63
CA LEU A 75 -11.18 1.96 -7.11
C LEU A 75 -9.69 1.78 -6.82
N ILE A 76 -9.39 0.98 -5.79
CA ILE A 76 -8.03 0.77 -5.31
C ILE A 76 -7.65 -0.71 -5.31
N TYR A 77 -6.36 -0.96 -5.50
CA TYR A 77 -5.73 -2.27 -5.28
C TYR A 77 -4.66 -2.11 -4.21
N VAL A 78 -4.67 -2.97 -3.20
CA VAL A 78 -3.58 -3.05 -2.22
C VAL A 78 -2.73 -4.26 -2.55
N GLY A 79 -1.42 -4.07 -2.52
CA GLY A 79 -0.46 -5.14 -2.77
C GLY A 79 0.78 -5.01 -1.92
N GLU A 80 1.59 -6.06 -1.96
CA GLU A 80 2.86 -6.17 -1.27
C GLU A 80 4.01 -6.41 -2.26
N VAL A 81 5.21 -5.95 -1.90
CA VAL A 81 6.36 -6.13 -2.78
C VAL A 81 7.69 -5.97 -2.05
N GLN A 82 8.70 -6.72 -2.51
CA GLN A 82 10.08 -6.51 -2.11
C GLN A 82 10.74 -5.30 -2.78
N MET A 83 10.31 -4.89 -3.98
CA MET A 83 10.83 -3.73 -4.72
C MET A 83 9.73 -3.03 -5.54
N ILE A 84 9.33 -1.82 -5.12
CA ILE A 84 8.15 -1.16 -5.69
C ILE A 84 8.32 -0.79 -7.18
N LYS A 85 9.47 -0.25 -7.59
CA LYS A 85 9.75 0.11 -9.00
C LYS A 85 9.44 -1.03 -9.98
N SER A 86 9.89 -2.25 -9.67
CA SER A 86 9.70 -3.40 -10.55
C SER A 86 8.22 -3.80 -10.64
N ARG A 87 7.52 -3.82 -9.49
CA ARG A 87 6.10 -4.19 -9.47
C ARG A 87 5.20 -3.19 -10.18
N ILE A 88 5.47 -1.89 -10.05
CA ILE A 88 4.73 -0.87 -10.82
C ILE A 88 4.99 -1.04 -12.32
N SER A 89 6.23 -1.33 -12.72
CA SER A 89 6.55 -1.63 -14.12
C SER A 89 5.78 -2.85 -14.65
N GLN A 90 5.66 -3.91 -13.85
CA GLN A 90 4.91 -5.11 -14.21
C GLN A 90 3.41 -4.82 -14.41
N HIS A 91 2.77 -4.11 -13.47
CA HIS A 91 1.35 -3.73 -13.59
C HIS A 91 1.09 -2.88 -14.84
N ARG A 92 1.94 -1.87 -15.09
CA ARG A 92 1.82 -1.02 -16.29
C ARG A 92 2.05 -1.80 -17.58
N SER A 93 3.05 -2.68 -17.60
CA SER A 93 3.30 -3.55 -18.76
C SER A 93 2.13 -4.51 -19.01
N ALA A 94 1.50 -5.04 -17.96
CA ALA A 94 0.34 -5.92 -18.12
C ALA A 94 -0.83 -5.17 -18.79
N ILE A 95 -1.10 -3.93 -18.37
CA ILE A 95 -2.13 -3.08 -18.99
C ILE A 95 -1.78 -2.80 -20.46
N ASN A 96 -0.55 -2.36 -20.75
CA ASN A 96 -0.12 -2.01 -22.10
C ASN A 96 -0.10 -3.21 -23.07
N LEU A 97 0.14 -4.41 -22.55
CA LEU A 97 0.13 -5.66 -23.33
C LEU A 97 -1.25 -6.35 -23.31
N SER A 98 -2.29 -5.67 -22.84
CA SER A 98 -3.66 -6.19 -22.79
C SER A 98 -3.80 -7.52 -22.04
N ASN A 99 -3.00 -7.73 -20.99
CA ASN A 99 -3.01 -8.97 -20.23
C ASN A 99 -4.21 -9.03 -19.27
N MET A 100 -5.23 -9.81 -19.63
CA MET A 100 -6.47 -9.97 -18.84
C MET A 100 -6.35 -10.93 -17.64
N SER A 101 -5.19 -11.57 -17.40
CA SER A 101 -5.00 -12.49 -16.28
C SER A 101 -4.88 -11.80 -14.93
N GLN A 102 -4.45 -10.53 -14.90
CA GLN A 102 -4.26 -9.77 -13.67
C GLN A 102 -5.47 -8.87 -13.39
N PRO A 103 -5.98 -8.82 -12.13
CA PRO A 103 -7.18 -8.06 -11.80
C PRO A 103 -7.11 -6.59 -12.18
N VAL A 104 -5.97 -5.95 -11.89
CA VAL A 104 -5.76 -4.53 -12.18
C VAL A 104 -5.76 -4.30 -13.68
N SER A 105 -5.03 -5.11 -14.44
CA SER A 105 -4.95 -4.98 -15.90
C SER A 105 -6.29 -5.24 -16.56
N LYS A 106 -6.96 -6.34 -16.18
CA LYS A 106 -8.32 -6.67 -16.64
C LYS A 106 -9.28 -5.51 -16.42
N HIS A 107 -9.31 -4.96 -15.21
CA HIS A 107 -10.17 -3.82 -14.88
C HIS A 107 -9.87 -2.59 -15.74
N PHE A 108 -8.59 -2.24 -15.91
CA PHE A 108 -8.20 -1.09 -16.72
C PHE A 108 -8.67 -1.25 -18.17
N LEU A 109 -8.51 -2.45 -18.74
CA LEU A 109 -8.94 -2.76 -20.10
C LEU A 109 -10.47 -2.69 -20.24
N GLU A 110 -11.22 -3.29 -19.31
CA GLU A 110 -12.69 -3.27 -19.29
C GLU A 110 -13.28 -1.86 -19.14
N LYS A 111 -12.57 -0.96 -18.46
CA LYS A 111 -12.98 0.44 -18.27
C LYS A 111 -12.39 1.40 -19.30
N GLY A 112 -11.57 0.92 -20.24
CA GLY A 112 -10.88 1.77 -21.21
C GLY A 112 -9.88 2.74 -20.57
N HIS A 113 -9.32 2.37 -19.42
CA HIS A 113 -8.27 3.13 -18.73
C HIS A 113 -6.88 2.74 -19.24
N SER A 114 -5.96 3.70 -19.31
CA SER A 114 -4.59 3.47 -19.73
C SER A 114 -3.64 3.30 -18.55
N ALA A 115 -2.49 2.66 -18.79
CA ALA A 115 -1.44 2.50 -17.78
C ALA A 115 -0.89 3.85 -17.25
N ASP A 116 -1.07 4.94 -18.00
CA ASP A 116 -0.60 6.27 -17.62
C ASP A 116 -1.54 7.00 -16.66
N GLN A 117 -2.77 6.51 -16.52
CA GLN A 117 -3.73 6.99 -15.53
C GLN A 117 -3.56 6.31 -14.17
N LEU A 118 -2.82 5.19 -14.11
CA LEU A 118 -2.49 4.50 -12.87
C LEU A 118 -1.70 5.43 -11.95
N ARG A 119 -2.06 5.48 -10.67
CA ARG A 119 -1.27 6.13 -9.62
C ARG A 119 -0.92 5.14 -8.53
N PHE A 120 0.20 5.36 -7.85
CA PHE A 120 0.59 4.50 -6.73
C PHE A 120 1.20 5.27 -5.56
N MET A 121 1.01 4.74 -4.35
CA MET A 121 1.62 5.24 -3.12
C MET A 121 2.08 4.06 -2.26
N VAL A 122 3.20 4.23 -1.54
CA VAL A 122 3.58 3.30 -0.47
C VAL A 122 2.80 3.65 0.79
N LEU A 123 2.09 2.67 1.36
CA LEU A 123 1.34 2.82 2.62
C LEU A 123 2.22 2.54 3.84
N GLU A 124 3.02 1.47 3.76
CA GLU A 124 3.81 1.00 4.89
C GLU A 124 5.08 0.28 4.40
N MET A 125 6.21 0.55 5.05
CA MET A 125 7.43 -0.24 4.90
C MET A 125 7.59 -1.17 6.10
N ILE A 126 7.90 -2.44 5.85
CA ILE A 126 8.19 -3.42 6.89
C ILE A 126 9.70 -3.41 7.13
N PRO A 127 10.21 -2.90 8.28
CA PRO A 127 11.64 -2.91 8.56
C PRO A 127 12.17 -4.34 8.74
N PRO A 128 13.50 -4.55 8.65
CA PRO A 128 14.12 -5.79 9.08
C PRO A 128 13.69 -6.15 10.51
N LEU A 129 13.40 -7.42 10.75
CA LEU A 129 12.98 -7.91 12.07
C LEU A 129 14.23 -8.21 12.90
N LYS A 130 14.28 -7.69 14.13
CA LYS A 130 15.46 -7.81 15.01
C LYS A 130 15.72 -9.26 15.49
N ASN A 131 14.67 -10.08 15.58
CA ASN A 131 14.73 -11.40 16.21
C ASN A 131 14.62 -12.55 15.19
N GLY A 132 15.07 -12.36 13.95
CA GLY A 132 15.07 -13.43 12.93
C GLY A 132 13.69 -13.89 12.44
N GLY A 133 12.61 -13.17 12.77
CA GLY A 133 11.26 -13.49 12.29
C GLY A 133 11.12 -13.41 10.77
N ASP A 134 10.10 -14.06 10.22
CA ASP A 134 9.83 -14.03 8.78
C ASP A 134 9.26 -12.67 8.34
N ARG A 135 10.13 -11.84 7.75
CA ARG A 135 9.76 -10.52 7.21
C ARG A 135 8.77 -10.62 6.06
N LYS A 136 8.81 -11.68 5.24
CA LYS A 136 7.87 -11.88 4.13
C LYS A 136 6.49 -12.24 4.68
N LEU A 137 6.43 -13.07 5.72
CA LEU A 137 5.18 -13.34 6.42
C LEU A 137 4.59 -12.05 7.02
N ARG A 138 5.41 -11.25 7.71
CA ARG A 138 4.96 -9.96 8.26
C ARG A 138 4.45 -9.02 7.17
N LEU A 139 5.10 -9.00 6.01
CA LEU A 139 4.69 -8.20 4.86
C LEU A 139 3.30 -8.63 4.35
N LYS A 140 3.06 -9.93 4.18
CA LYS A 140 1.74 -10.46 3.82
C LYS A 140 0.67 -10.13 4.86
N GLN A 141 0.97 -10.28 6.15
CA GLN A 141 0.02 -9.93 7.22
C GLN A 141 -0.40 -8.45 7.14
N ARG A 142 0.54 -7.56 6.88
CA ARG A 142 0.24 -6.12 6.77
C ARG A 142 -0.52 -5.79 5.49
N GLU A 143 -0.24 -6.45 4.37
CA GLU A 143 -1.03 -6.33 3.15
C GLU A 143 -2.51 -6.64 3.42
N VAL A 144 -2.78 -7.78 4.04
CA VAL A 144 -4.16 -8.20 4.34
C VAL A 144 -4.86 -7.22 5.29
N TRP A 145 -4.15 -6.76 6.32
CA TRP A 145 -4.67 -5.73 7.21
C TRP A 145 -5.06 -4.46 6.42
N TRP A 146 -4.24 -4.04 5.45
CA TRP A 146 -4.53 -2.87 4.61
C TRP A 146 -5.68 -3.12 3.63
N ILE A 147 -5.79 -4.31 3.03
CA ILE A 147 -6.92 -4.71 2.17
C ILE A 147 -8.23 -4.55 2.93
N HIS A 148 -8.30 -5.10 4.16
CA HIS A 148 -9.47 -4.94 5.02
C HIS A 148 -9.70 -3.50 5.43
N LYS A 149 -8.65 -2.81 5.88
CA LYS A 149 -8.77 -1.46 6.41
C LYS A 149 -9.26 -0.46 5.36
N LEU A 150 -8.85 -0.64 4.11
CA LEU A 150 -9.21 0.23 2.99
C LEU A 150 -10.38 -0.30 2.16
N GLY A 151 -10.90 -1.50 2.44
CA GLY A 151 -12.02 -2.06 1.71
C GLY A 151 -11.71 -2.33 0.23
N SER A 152 -10.49 -2.77 -0.10
CA SER A 152 -10.05 -2.89 -1.50
C SER A 152 -10.50 -4.17 -2.20
N LEU A 153 -11.39 -4.97 -1.59
CA LEU A 153 -11.96 -6.18 -2.17
C LEU A 153 -13.07 -5.85 -3.18
N GLN A 154 -13.18 -6.66 -4.23
CA GLN A 154 -14.31 -6.60 -5.15
C GLN A 154 -15.65 -6.80 -4.40
N PRO A 155 -16.73 -6.09 -4.79
CA PRO A 155 -16.83 -5.18 -5.95
C PRO A 155 -16.35 -3.73 -5.68
N LYS A 156 -16.05 -3.37 -4.43
CA LYS A 156 -15.70 -1.98 -4.02
C LYS A 156 -14.21 -1.63 -4.19
N GLY A 157 -13.40 -2.60 -4.59
CA GLY A 157 -12.00 -2.41 -4.96
C GLY A 157 -11.55 -3.47 -5.97
N LEU A 158 -10.24 -3.58 -6.17
CA LEU A 158 -9.64 -4.37 -7.25
C LEU A 158 -9.01 -5.69 -6.78
N ASN A 159 -8.90 -5.94 -5.47
CA ASN A 159 -8.44 -7.23 -4.95
C ASN A 159 -9.57 -8.28 -5.11
N ILE A 160 -9.30 -9.39 -5.80
CA ILE A 160 -10.32 -10.45 -6.05
C ILE A 160 -10.54 -11.31 -4.81
N THR A 161 -9.45 -11.85 -4.26
CA THR A 161 -9.50 -12.69 -3.06
C THR A 161 -8.34 -12.33 -2.15
N ILE A 162 -8.54 -12.57 -0.86
CA ILE A 162 -7.45 -12.68 0.09
C ILE A 162 -6.93 -14.11 -0.03
N SER A 163 -5.62 -14.29 -0.22
CA SER A 163 -4.99 -15.63 -0.36
C SER A 163 -5.51 -16.61 0.70
N THR A 164 -5.81 -17.85 0.31
CA THR A 164 -6.31 -18.96 1.14
C THR A 164 -5.52 -19.19 2.45
N SER A 165 -4.25 -18.79 2.48
CA SER A 165 -3.42 -18.74 3.70
C SER A 165 -4.03 -17.89 4.84
N PHE A 166 -5.01 -17.05 4.54
CA PHE A 166 -5.80 -16.25 5.48
C PHE A 166 -6.81 -17.08 6.30
N TYR A 167 -7.43 -18.12 5.73
CA TYR A 167 -8.34 -19.00 6.49
C TYR A 167 -7.60 -19.80 7.57
N GLU A 168 -6.39 -20.25 7.27
CA GLU A 168 -5.54 -20.94 8.25
C GLU A 168 -4.97 -20.00 9.30
N PHE A 169 -4.83 -18.71 8.98
CA PHE A 169 -4.29 -17.69 9.86
C PHE A 169 -5.33 -17.10 10.82
N LEU A 170 -6.59 -16.90 10.40
CA LEU A 170 -7.69 -16.52 11.30
C LEU A 170 -7.97 -17.55 12.41
N LYS A 171 -7.51 -18.81 12.24
CA LYS A 171 -7.57 -19.86 13.27
C LYS A 171 -6.41 -19.83 14.26
N LYS A 172 -5.39 -19.00 14.08
CA LYS A 172 -4.27 -18.93 15.02
C LYS A 172 -4.60 -17.88 16.10
N PRO A 173 -4.79 -18.29 17.37
CA PRO A 173 -5.04 -17.33 18.44
C PRO A 173 -3.86 -16.36 18.54
N ASP A 174 -4.17 -15.08 18.78
CA ASP A 174 -3.19 -14.02 19.00
C ASP A 174 -2.14 -14.49 20.01
N VAL A 175 -0.89 -14.62 19.58
CA VAL A 175 0.23 -14.77 20.51
C VAL A 175 0.45 -13.38 21.11
N THR A 176 -0.07 -13.23 22.33
CA THR A 176 0.04 -12.08 23.23
C THR A 176 1.47 -11.58 23.39
#